data_AF-A0AAU3T307-F1
#
_entry.id   AF-A0AAU3T307-F1
#
_cell.length_a   1.000
_cell.length_b   1.000
_cell.length_c   1.000
_cell.angle_alpha   90.00
_cell.angle_beta   90.00
_cell.angle_gamma   90.00
#
_symmetry.space_group_name_H-M   'P 1'
#
loop_
_entity.id
_entity.type
_entity.pdbx_description
1 polymer ?
#
loop_
_entity_poly.entity_id
_entity_poly.type
_entity_poly.pdbx_seq_one_letter_code
_entity_poly.pdbx_strand_id
1 'polypeptide(L)'
;MEAGVPSARSRALAVLRVRSRALAVGLLPAALAVVLVAARMTGRLAGEPWPAVTFVVCLVAAVVLLVGGIFTAVVLRASPAVTPTVPLSEATAPDLYRLVRDLADRMDVPPPSAIALTPDCDSWLEDRTHAAHRRSGISAGAESEQGAAPVLVIGSPFLWWMRVAELRAVLAPVVAGTGPSAHPDIADARGFVRGLDAAVDVGNRRGLGWIGAPARLLLRLCRTDATEMERGVAAAASERAQGVDYGLRIVAQEQVGLAYAGWDRLLTRVALPAWRMGRWPAHLDAGVVSALTELSRRDRLAEGFTSRLGERPACDLLEQPGVVDEATSLLAARLFHGGPAEAGPDWSPVDWAAYPEEVVDRKWRAEAARLHAALDALAVPAGLPAGPTGPKASTGPAGPAGPGVLPGSSSAAASSGPSGASGPAGAAAAAGPATIEATGSASRPTVDGFAGPTLERVLGYLTDPAGEGAAGEALAGRLSGDLAREERAAGAAQPSAGKARGADAVPLFPLQPPRSGRDLLADHVTAMVCCAAVDSAGAAPGMDWLDGPVLLVGGARRSDLAPRVLCLVEDGNPGPLRDWLADLGVRPEKPVRLV
;
A
#
# COMPACT_ATOMS: atom_id res chain seq x y z
N MET A 1 -14.48 33.59 23.84
CA MET A 1 -13.14 34.21 23.81
C MET A 1 -12.48 33.71 22.53
N GLU A 2 -12.65 34.43 21.42
CA GLU A 2 -12.25 34.03 20.05
C GLU A 2 -10.74 34.25 19.79
N ALA A 3 -9.86 33.74 20.64
CA ALA A 3 -8.42 34.03 20.54
C ALA A 3 -7.71 33.27 19.39
N GLY A 4 -8.29 32.14 18.94
CA GLY A 4 -7.68 31.28 17.92
C GLY A 4 -7.67 31.87 16.50
N VAL A 5 -8.73 32.55 16.07
CA VAL A 5 -8.83 33.10 14.69
C VAL A 5 -7.91 34.31 14.47
N PRO A 6 -7.84 35.31 15.37
CA PRO A 6 -6.91 36.42 15.24
C PRO A 6 -5.45 35.98 15.28
N SER A 7 -5.12 34.98 16.10
CA SER A 7 -3.76 34.41 16.16
C SER A 7 -3.42 33.67 14.86
N ALA A 8 -4.31 32.83 14.32
CA ALA A 8 -4.12 32.17 13.03
C ALA A 8 -3.93 33.16 11.87
N ARG A 9 -4.78 34.20 11.80
CA ARG A 9 -4.66 35.25 10.78
C ARG A 9 -3.33 35.99 10.86
N SER A 10 -2.87 36.32 12.07
CA SER A 10 -1.59 37.03 12.25
C SER A 10 -0.40 36.23 11.70
N ARG A 11 -0.44 34.90 11.85
CA ARG A 11 0.54 33.94 11.32
C ARG A 11 0.41 33.76 9.82
N ALA A 12 -0.80 33.72 9.28
CA ALA A 12 -1.04 33.75 7.83
C ALA A 12 -0.40 34.99 7.18
N LEU A 13 -0.59 36.18 7.78
CA LEU A 13 0.04 37.41 7.32
C LEU A 13 1.58 37.38 7.43
N ALA A 14 2.16 36.60 8.36
CA ALA A 14 3.61 36.40 8.43
C ALA A 14 4.12 35.55 7.25
N VAL A 15 3.40 34.49 6.88
CA VAL A 15 3.68 33.69 5.66
C VAL A 15 3.58 34.57 4.41
N LEU A 16 2.53 35.37 4.28
CA LEU A 16 2.35 36.28 3.14
C LEU A 16 3.40 37.40 3.10
N ARG A 17 3.98 37.79 4.25
CA ARG A 17 5.13 38.70 4.30
C ARG A 17 6.40 38.04 3.73
N VAL A 18 6.61 36.74 3.91
CA VAL A 18 7.71 36.01 3.25
C VAL A 18 7.52 36.04 1.73
N ARG A 19 6.31 35.74 1.24
CA ARG A 19 5.95 35.88 -0.20
C ARG A 19 6.26 37.28 -0.72
N SER A 20 5.81 38.31 0.00
CA SER A 20 5.97 39.71 -0.40
C SER A 20 7.45 40.15 -0.40
N ARG A 21 8.24 39.71 0.59
CA ARG A 21 9.69 39.99 0.65
C ARG A 21 10.44 39.29 -0.48
N ALA A 22 10.11 38.05 -0.80
CA ALA A 22 10.71 37.33 -1.91
C ALA A 22 10.44 38.05 -3.24
N LEU A 23 9.20 38.51 -3.45
CA LEU A 23 8.82 39.31 -4.61
C LEU A 23 9.59 40.65 -4.64
N ALA A 24 9.68 41.35 -3.51
CA ALA A 24 10.42 42.61 -3.42
C ALA A 24 11.91 42.43 -3.79
N VAL A 25 12.56 41.37 -3.28
CA VAL A 25 13.95 41.03 -3.62
C VAL A 25 14.09 40.76 -5.13
N GLY A 26 13.13 40.03 -5.73
CA GLY A 26 13.10 39.78 -7.17
C GLY A 26 12.93 41.04 -8.03
N LEU A 27 12.26 42.07 -7.51
CA LEU A 27 12.05 43.35 -8.20
C LEU A 27 13.19 44.36 -8.03
N LEU A 28 14.15 44.15 -7.12
CA LEU A 28 15.26 45.08 -6.87
C LEU A 28 16.08 45.43 -8.12
N PRO A 29 16.48 44.47 -8.99
CA PRO A 29 17.23 44.80 -10.20
C PRO A 29 16.44 45.67 -11.17
N ALA A 30 15.12 45.46 -11.26
CA ALA A 30 14.24 46.27 -12.09
C ALA A 30 14.10 47.69 -11.55
N ALA A 31 13.97 47.85 -10.22
CA ALA A 31 13.98 49.17 -9.59
C ALA A 31 15.29 49.93 -9.85
N LEU A 32 16.44 49.25 -9.72
CA LEU A 32 17.75 49.81 -10.05
C LEU A 32 17.86 50.22 -11.52
N ALA A 33 17.38 49.36 -12.44
CA ALA A 33 17.36 49.66 -13.86
C ALA A 33 16.54 50.92 -14.16
N VAL A 34 15.36 51.06 -13.56
CA VAL A 34 14.50 52.25 -13.71
C VAL A 34 15.21 53.52 -13.21
N VAL A 35 15.88 53.45 -12.05
CA VAL A 35 16.65 54.59 -11.52
C VAL A 35 17.79 54.99 -12.45
N LEU A 36 18.55 54.03 -12.99
CA LEU A 36 19.65 54.31 -13.91
C LEU A 36 19.16 54.89 -15.24
N VAL A 37 18.07 54.35 -15.79
CA VAL A 37 17.44 54.89 -17.00
C VAL A 37 16.94 56.32 -16.77
N ALA A 38 16.28 56.60 -15.65
CA ALA A 38 15.81 57.94 -15.32
C ALA A 38 16.96 58.94 -15.09
N ALA A 39 18.03 58.52 -14.40
CA ALA A 39 19.23 59.32 -14.19
C ALA A 39 19.96 59.64 -15.50
N ARG A 40 19.91 58.72 -16.48
CA ARG A 40 20.43 58.96 -17.83
C ARG A 40 19.55 59.95 -18.61
N MET A 41 18.23 59.79 -18.58
CA MET A 41 17.29 60.67 -19.29
C MET A 41 17.32 62.11 -18.76
N THR A 42 17.63 62.30 -17.47
CA THR A 42 17.78 63.62 -16.83
C THR A 42 19.17 64.23 -17.01
N GLY A 43 20.07 63.59 -17.78
CA GLY A 43 21.42 64.10 -18.06
C GLY A 43 22.41 63.99 -16.90
N ARG A 44 22.02 63.38 -15.76
CA ARG A 44 22.90 63.21 -14.60
C ARG A 44 24.01 62.16 -14.82
N LEU A 45 23.83 61.26 -15.80
CA LEU A 45 24.76 60.18 -16.15
C LEU A 45 25.07 60.16 -17.66
N ALA A 46 25.66 61.24 -18.18
CA ALA A 46 25.85 61.44 -19.63
C ALA A 46 27.19 60.92 -20.21
N GLY A 47 28.12 60.38 -19.40
CA GLY A 47 29.45 59.92 -19.84
C GLY A 47 29.64 58.40 -19.85
N GLU A 48 30.73 57.92 -20.47
CA GLU A 48 31.18 56.53 -20.28
C GLU A 48 31.56 56.28 -18.82
N PRO A 49 31.32 55.07 -18.24
CA PRO A 49 30.76 53.85 -18.85
C PRO A 49 29.23 53.69 -18.67
N TRP A 50 28.52 54.74 -18.26
CA TRP A 50 27.12 54.66 -17.82
C TRP A 50 26.13 54.07 -18.84
N PRO A 51 26.28 54.29 -20.17
CA PRO A 51 25.45 53.61 -21.16
C PRO A 51 25.55 52.09 -21.12
N ALA A 52 26.78 51.54 -21.05
CA ALA A 52 27.02 50.11 -21.02
C ALA A 52 26.52 49.51 -19.70
N VAL A 53 26.80 50.18 -18.57
CA VAL A 53 26.31 49.76 -17.24
C VAL A 53 24.80 49.68 -17.20
N THR A 54 24.10 50.72 -17.69
CA THR A 54 22.63 50.74 -17.72
C THR A 54 22.07 49.59 -18.57
N PHE A 55 22.67 49.33 -19.74
CA PHE A 55 22.25 48.22 -20.60
C PHE A 55 22.43 46.85 -19.91
N VAL A 56 23.59 46.61 -19.29
CA VAL A 56 23.85 45.36 -18.55
C VAL A 56 22.86 45.19 -17.40
N VAL A 57 22.60 46.25 -16.62
CA VAL A 57 21.63 46.19 -15.50
C VAL A 57 20.21 45.92 -16.01
N CYS A 58 19.79 46.54 -17.12
CA CYS A 58 18.50 46.25 -17.75
C CYS A 58 18.40 44.79 -18.21
N LEU A 59 19.46 44.25 -18.82
CA LEU A 59 19.51 42.85 -19.25
C LEU A 59 19.41 41.90 -18.05
N VAL A 60 20.18 42.15 -17.00
CA VAL A 60 20.12 41.37 -15.74
C VAL A 60 18.71 41.46 -15.14
N ALA A 61 18.12 42.65 -15.08
CA ALA A 61 16.76 42.83 -14.58
C ALA A 61 15.72 42.03 -15.39
N ALA A 62 15.81 42.06 -16.72
CA ALA A 62 14.93 41.28 -17.59
C ALA A 62 15.07 39.77 -17.36
N VAL A 63 16.31 39.26 -17.22
CA VAL A 63 16.57 37.84 -16.93
C VAL A 63 16.02 37.45 -15.56
N VAL A 64 16.25 38.27 -14.52
CA VAL A 64 15.73 37.99 -13.17
C VAL A 64 14.20 37.98 -13.16
N LEU A 65 13.55 38.93 -13.85
CA LEU A 65 12.09 38.95 -13.98
C LEU A 65 11.56 37.73 -14.76
N LEU A 66 12.25 37.31 -15.82
CA LEU A 66 11.89 36.11 -16.58
C LEU A 66 11.97 34.85 -15.69
N VAL A 67 13.08 34.66 -14.99
CA VAL A 67 13.29 33.51 -14.09
C VAL A 67 12.30 33.54 -12.93
N GLY A 68 12.08 34.69 -12.31
CA GLY A 68 11.08 34.88 -11.26
C GLY A 68 9.65 34.65 -11.75
N GLY A 69 9.33 35.07 -12.98
CA GLY A 69 8.07 34.80 -13.64
C GLY A 69 7.85 33.32 -13.91
N ILE A 70 8.87 32.60 -14.40
CA ILE A 70 8.82 31.14 -14.59
C ILE A 70 8.62 30.44 -13.23
N PHE A 71 9.37 30.83 -12.20
CA PHE A 71 9.23 30.27 -10.85
C PHE A 71 7.81 30.48 -10.31
N THR A 72 7.27 31.69 -10.41
CA THR A 72 5.91 32.01 -9.97
C THR A 72 4.87 31.22 -10.76
N ALA A 73 5.05 31.11 -12.08
CA ALA A 73 4.18 30.30 -12.92
C ALA A 73 4.21 28.82 -12.49
N VAL A 74 5.37 28.28 -12.08
CA VAL A 74 5.47 26.91 -11.56
C VAL A 74 4.74 26.77 -10.23
N VAL A 75 4.94 27.68 -9.28
CA VAL A 75 4.24 27.67 -7.98
C VAL A 75 2.72 27.71 -8.17
N LEU A 76 2.22 28.52 -9.09
CA LEU A 76 0.78 28.62 -9.38
C LEU A 76 0.24 27.43 -10.18
N ARG A 77 1.10 26.73 -10.94
CA ARG A 77 0.66 25.72 -11.90
C ARG A 77 0.93 24.28 -11.49
N ALA A 78 1.90 24.03 -10.62
CA ALA A 78 2.20 22.71 -10.12
C ALA A 78 0.98 22.18 -9.35
N SER A 79 0.61 20.93 -9.61
CA SER A 79 -0.49 20.28 -8.89
C SER A 79 0.02 19.83 -7.53
N PRO A 80 -0.55 20.34 -6.42
CA PRO A 80 -0.34 19.74 -5.11
C PRO A 80 -0.79 18.29 -5.13
N ALA A 81 -0.13 17.45 -4.33
CA ALA A 81 -0.58 16.10 -4.07
C ALA A 81 -2.02 16.13 -3.50
N VAL A 82 -2.90 15.28 -4.05
CA VAL A 82 -4.24 15.04 -3.51
C VAL A 82 -4.34 13.57 -3.18
N THR A 83 -4.83 13.27 -1.98
CA THR A 83 -5.07 11.90 -1.54
C THR A 83 -6.16 11.29 -2.41
N PRO A 84 -5.93 10.13 -3.04
CA PRO A 84 -6.98 9.37 -3.72
C PRO A 84 -8.13 9.09 -2.76
N THR A 85 -9.37 9.35 -3.20
CA THR A 85 -10.59 9.22 -2.38
C THR A 85 -11.73 8.68 -3.23
N VAL A 86 -12.75 8.10 -2.58
CA VAL A 86 -14.02 7.73 -3.21
C VAL A 86 -14.99 8.92 -3.05
N PRO A 87 -15.36 9.64 -4.13
CA PRO A 87 -16.31 10.75 -4.03
C PRO A 87 -17.70 10.22 -3.65
N LEU A 88 -18.37 10.89 -2.71
CA LEU A 88 -19.76 10.60 -2.38
C LEU A 88 -20.66 11.66 -3.01
N SER A 89 -21.58 11.22 -3.86
CA SER A 89 -22.60 12.13 -4.39
C SER A 89 -23.71 12.36 -3.36
N GLU A 90 -24.38 13.52 -3.44
CA GLU A 90 -25.54 13.81 -2.57
C GLU A 90 -26.68 12.79 -2.77
N ALA A 91 -26.81 12.20 -3.95
CA ALA A 91 -27.77 11.14 -4.23
C ALA A 91 -27.43 9.82 -3.51
N THR A 92 -26.14 9.56 -3.26
CA THR A 92 -25.66 8.34 -2.59
C THR A 92 -25.73 8.45 -1.07
N ALA A 93 -25.70 9.67 -0.52
CA ALA A 93 -25.58 9.91 0.91
C ALA A 93 -26.41 11.14 1.40
N PRO A 94 -27.72 11.22 1.11
CA PRO A 94 -28.50 12.42 1.37
C PRO A 94 -28.58 12.76 2.87
N ASP A 95 -28.72 11.75 3.73
CA ASP A 95 -28.77 11.93 5.18
C ASP A 95 -27.43 12.43 5.74
N LEU A 96 -26.31 11.95 5.22
CA LEU A 96 -24.98 12.42 5.60
C LEU A 96 -24.76 13.89 5.19
N TYR A 97 -25.18 14.26 3.98
CA TYR A 97 -25.14 15.64 3.52
C TYR A 97 -26.00 16.57 4.39
N ARG A 98 -27.20 16.14 4.79
CA ARG A 98 -28.03 16.90 5.74
C ARG A 98 -27.36 17.06 7.10
N LEU A 99 -26.80 15.97 7.66
CA LEU A 99 -26.08 16.01 8.94
C LEU A 99 -24.91 17.00 8.91
N VAL A 100 -24.14 17.01 7.83
CA VAL A 100 -22.98 17.92 7.66
C VAL A 100 -23.43 19.37 7.48
N ARG A 101 -24.51 19.63 6.75
CA ARG A 101 -25.11 20.97 6.62
C ARG A 101 -25.64 21.47 7.97
N ASP A 102 -26.37 20.63 8.71
CA ASP A 102 -26.87 20.96 10.05
C ASP A 102 -25.72 21.29 11.02
N LEU A 103 -24.59 20.57 10.92
CA LEU A 103 -23.38 20.91 11.68
C LEU A 103 -22.82 22.28 11.30
N ALA A 104 -22.69 22.56 10.00
CA ALA A 104 -22.19 23.83 9.50
C ALA A 104 -23.08 25.00 9.95
N ASP A 105 -24.40 24.85 9.84
CA ASP A 105 -25.39 25.85 10.26
C ASP A 105 -25.33 26.12 11.76
N ARG A 106 -25.23 25.07 12.60
CA ARG A 106 -25.12 25.23 14.06
C ARG A 106 -23.86 25.97 14.50
N MET A 107 -22.80 25.87 13.72
CA MET A 107 -21.50 26.48 14.01
C MET A 107 -21.30 27.81 13.28
N ASP A 108 -22.27 28.26 12.48
CA ASP A 108 -22.21 29.45 11.65
C ASP A 108 -20.95 29.48 10.74
N VAL A 109 -20.75 28.38 10.01
CA VAL A 109 -19.64 28.22 9.06
C VAL A 109 -20.16 27.79 7.69
N PRO A 110 -19.46 28.11 6.59
CA PRO A 110 -19.88 27.64 5.27
C PRO A 110 -19.86 26.10 5.21
N PRO A 111 -20.87 25.46 4.62
CA PRO A 111 -20.86 24.01 4.47
C PRO A 111 -19.71 23.57 3.53
N PRO A 112 -19.11 22.39 3.75
CA PRO A 112 -18.17 21.79 2.80
C PRO A 112 -18.77 21.68 1.40
N SER A 113 -17.95 21.81 0.36
CA SER A 113 -18.43 21.76 -1.03
C SER A 113 -18.86 20.36 -1.47
N ALA A 114 -18.24 19.33 -0.90
CA ALA A 114 -18.59 17.92 -1.09
C ALA A 114 -18.03 17.03 0.01
N ILE A 115 -18.39 15.75 -0.07
CA ILE A 115 -17.93 14.70 0.84
C ILE A 115 -17.22 13.62 0.02
N ALA A 116 -16.09 13.12 0.53
CA ALA A 116 -15.38 12.00 -0.04
C ALA A 116 -14.91 11.04 1.06
N LEU A 117 -14.70 9.77 0.72
CA LEU A 117 -14.20 8.75 1.64
C LEU A 117 -12.76 8.37 1.36
N THR A 118 -12.04 8.05 2.43
CA THR A 118 -10.70 7.46 2.39
C THR A 118 -10.70 6.15 3.18
N PRO A 119 -9.93 5.13 2.78
CA PRO A 119 -9.73 3.90 3.55
C PRO A 119 -8.73 4.12 4.70
N ASP A 120 -9.00 5.11 5.55
CA ASP A 120 -8.16 5.47 6.69
C ASP A 120 -9.02 5.86 7.89
N CYS A 121 -8.48 5.77 9.11
CA CYS A 121 -9.15 6.13 10.35
C CYS A 121 -8.90 7.61 10.71
N ASP A 122 -9.08 8.51 9.75
CA ASP A 122 -8.89 9.96 9.91
C ASP A 122 -9.94 10.75 9.14
N SER A 123 -10.18 12.01 9.52
CA SER A 123 -11.08 12.91 8.78
C SER A 123 -10.53 14.32 8.75
N TRP A 124 -10.56 14.95 7.58
CA TRP A 124 -9.97 16.27 7.37
C TRP A 124 -10.70 17.06 6.28
N LEU A 125 -10.31 18.32 6.12
CA LEU A 125 -10.74 19.18 5.03
C LEU A 125 -9.66 19.22 3.94
N GLU A 126 -10.00 18.78 2.74
CA GLU A 126 -9.11 18.82 1.58
C GLU A 126 -9.45 20.00 0.67
N ASP A 127 -8.48 20.86 0.42
CA ASP A 127 -8.65 21.98 -0.51
C ASP A 127 -8.37 21.54 -1.95
N ARG A 128 -9.44 21.42 -2.72
CA ARG A 128 -9.42 21.05 -4.15
C ARG A 128 -9.50 22.26 -5.09
N THR A 129 -9.50 23.49 -4.57
CA THR A 129 -9.69 24.71 -5.37
C THR A 129 -8.44 25.15 -6.15
N HIS A 130 -7.30 24.49 -5.92
CA HIS A 130 -6.03 24.84 -6.57
C HIS A 130 -6.14 24.81 -8.10
N ALA A 131 -5.64 25.86 -8.77
CA ALA A 131 -5.81 26.09 -10.21
C ALA A 131 -5.22 24.98 -11.12
N ALA A 132 -4.39 24.10 -10.56
CA ALA A 132 -3.84 22.94 -11.25
C ALA A 132 -4.86 21.78 -11.39
N HIS A 133 -5.73 21.58 -10.39
CA HIS A 133 -6.76 20.54 -10.42
C HIS A 133 -7.84 20.83 -11.47
N ARG A 134 -8.27 22.10 -11.56
CA ARG A 134 -9.18 22.58 -12.62
C ARG A 134 -8.67 22.27 -14.04
N ARG A 135 -7.37 22.39 -14.27
CA ARG A 135 -6.76 22.19 -15.61
C ARG A 135 -6.53 20.71 -15.95
N SER A 136 -6.43 19.84 -14.94
CA SER A 136 -6.18 18.42 -15.15
C SER A 136 -7.46 17.61 -15.41
N GLY A 137 -8.65 18.22 -15.32
CA GLY A 137 -9.93 17.49 -15.45
C GLY A 137 -10.22 16.51 -14.31
N ILE A 138 -9.38 16.49 -13.26
CA ILE A 138 -9.53 15.63 -12.07
C ILE A 138 -10.77 16.06 -11.24
N SER A 139 -11.25 17.29 -11.43
CA SER A 139 -12.47 17.78 -10.80
C SER A 139 -13.14 18.80 -11.74
N ALA A 140 -14.22 18.37 -12.39
CA ALA A 140 -15.03 19.18 -13.32
C ALA A 140 -16.36 19.63 -12.69
N GLY A 141 -16.46 19.62 -11.34
CA GLY A 141 -17.67 19.96 -10.58
C GLY A 141 -17.57 21.27 -9.80
N ALA A 142 -18.68 21.65 -9.17
CA ALA A 142 -18.82 22.87 -8.33
C ALA A 142 -17.77 22.95 -7.19
N GLU A 143 -17.23 21.80 -6.76
CA GLU A 143 -16.18 21.67 -5.73
C GLU A 143 -14.85 22.33 -6.11
N SER A 144 -14.63 22.64 -7.39
CA SER A 144 -13.39 23.25 -7.90
C SER A 144 -13.53 24.73 -8.22
N GLU A 145 -14.72 25.32 -8.01
CA GLU A 145 -14.96 26.73 -8.22
C GLU A 145 -14.10 27.61 -7.32
N GLN A 146 -13.76 28.79 -7.81
CA GLN A 146 -12.91 29.72 -7.10
C GLN A 146 -13.65 30.26 -5.87
N GLY A 147 -13.14 29.95 -4.67
CA GLY A 147 -13.80 30.30 -3.41
C GLY A 147 -14.76 29.23 -2.87
N ALA A 148 -14.83 28.05 -3.50
CA ALA A 148 -15.55 26.92 -2.94
C ALA A 148 -14.96 26.50 -1.59
N ALA A 149 -15.82 26.08 -0.66
CA ALA A 149 -15.39 25.49 0.60
C ALA A 149 -14.57 24.20 0.34
N PRO A 150 -13.65 23.83 1.24
CA PRO A 150 -12.91 22.57 1.08
C PRO A 150 -13.85 21.35 1.11
N VAL A 151 -13.39 20.24 0.52
CA VAL A 151 -14.08 18.96 0.53
C VAL A 151 -13.86 18.28 1.87
N LEU A 152 -14.92 17.77 2.48
CA LEU A 152 -14.84 16.97 3.70
C LEU A 152 -14.44 15.54 3.34
N VAL A 153 -13.23 15.13 3.74
CA VAL A 153 -12.78 13.74 3.60
C VAL A 153 -13.03 13.02 4.91
N ILE A 154 -13.77 11.92 4.86
CA ILE A 154 -14.15 11.11 6.01
C ILE A 154 -13.48 9.74 5.90
N GLY A 155 -12.94 9.28 7.02
CA GLY A 155 -12.45 7.92 7.17
C GLY A 155 -13.60 6.93 7.07
N SER A 156 -13.58 6.09 6.05
CA SER A 156 -14.64 5.09 5.83
C SER A 156 -14.88 4.17 7.04
N PRO A 157 -13.88 3.72 7.82
CA PRO A 157 -14.14 2.89 9.00
C PRO A 157 -15.02 3.59 10.04
N PHE A 158 -15.01 4.93 10.09
CA PHE A 158 -15.88 5.69 11.00
C PHE A 158 -17.35 5.54 10.64
N LEU A 159 -17.71 5.44 9.37
CA LEU A 159 -19.10 5.23 8.97
C LEU A 159 -19.62 3.87 9.44
N TRP A 160 -18.82 2.82 9.35
CA TRP A 160 -19.25 1.48 9.77
C TRP A 160 -19.19 1.27 11.28
N TRP A 161 -18.20 1.83 11.97
CA TRP A 161 -18.01 1.60 13.40
C TRP A 161 -18.80 2.55 14.30
N MET A 162 -18.91 3.83 13.92
CA MET A 162 -19.47 4.85 14.80
C MET A 162 -20.98 4.94 14.69
N ARG A 163 -21.62 5.36 15.79
CA ARG A 163 -23.02 5.79 15.77
C ARG A 163 -23.15 7.17 15.19
N VAL A 164 -24.32 7.49 14.64
CA VAL A 164 -24.58 8.80 14.02
C VAL A 164 -24.21 9.96 14.95
N ALA A 165 -24.49 9.84 16.26
CA ALA A 165 -24.16 10.86 17.25
C ALA A 165 -22.65 10.98 17.51
N GLU A 166 -21.93 9.86 17.53
CA GLU A 166 -20.47 9.82 17.70
C GLU A 166 -19.76 10.38 16.47
N LEU A 167 -20.17 9.96 15.26
CA LEU A 167 -19.65 10.49 14.00
C LEU A 167 -19.84 12.02 13.96
N ARG A 168 -21.04 12.50 14.29
CA ARG A 168 -21.35 13.93 14.32
C ARG A 168 -20.43 14.69 15.29
N ALA A 169 -20.10 14.11 16.44
CA ALA A 169 -19.16 14.69 17.40
C ALA A 169 -17.71 14.72 16.88
N VAL A 170 -17.28 13.71 16.12
CA VAL A 170 -15.95 13.67 15.47
C VAL A 170 -15.86 14.65 14.31
N LEU A 171 -16.92 14.77 13.50
CA LEU A 171 -16.94 15.66 12.35
C LEU A 171 -17.11 17.13 12.72
N ALA A 172 -17.72 17.45 13.87
CA ALA A 172 -17.93 18.83 14.32
C ALA A 172 -16.66 19.71 14.26
N PRO A 173 -15.52 19.36 14.88
CA PRO A 173 -14.30 20.15 14.78
C PRO A 173 -13.73 20.22 13.36
N VAL A 174 -13.93 19.20 12.52
CA VAL A 174 -13.46 19.20 11.13
C VAL A 174 -14.30 20.16 10.29
N VAL A 175 -15.63 20.07 10.38
CA VAL A 175 -16.57 20.98 9.68
C VAL A 175 -16.40 22.41 10.18
N ALA A 176 -16.18 22.64 11.48
CA ALA A 176 -15.87 23.98 12.00
C ALA A 176 -14.63 24.61 11.35
N GLY A 177 -13.72 23.79 10.81
CA GLY A 177 -12.54 24.22 10.08
C GLY A 177 -12.83 24.88 8.73
N THR A 178 -14.06 24.76 8.18
CA THR A 178 -14.44 25.45 6.94
C THR A 178 -14.49 26.97 7.13
N GLY A 179 -14.85 27.43 8.33
CA GLY A 179 -14.87 28.86 8.69
C GLY A 179 -13.50 29.53 8.52
N PRO A 180 -12.45 29.08 9.23
CA PRO A 180 -11.08 29.58 9.01
C PRO A 180 -10.57 29.38 7.58
N SER A 181 -11.00 28.31 6.91
CA SER A 181 -10.62 28.04 5.51
C SER A 181 -11.25 29.03 4.51
N ALA A 182 -12.39 29.62 4.85
CA ALA A 182 -13.01 30.68 4.06
C ALA A 182 -12.33 32.05 4.23
N HIS A 183 -11.46 32.22 5.24
CA HIS A 183 -10.77 33.48 5.44
C HIS A 183 -9.69 33.69 4.36
N PRO A 184 -9.74 34.79 3.57
CA PRO A 184 -8.89 34.97 2.40
C PRO A 184 -7.39 34.92 2.73
N ASP A 185 -6.97 35.59 3.82
CA ASP A 185 -5.56 35.57 4.24
C ASP A 185 -5.03 34.15 4.54
N ILE A 186 -5.86 33.29 5.14
CA ILE A 186 -5.48 31.91 5.51
C ILE A 186 -5.46 31.02 4.26
N ALA A 187 -6.48 31.15 3.40
CA ALA A 187 -6.55 30.44 2.13
C ALA A 187 -5.34 30.79 1.22
N ASP A 188 -5.01 32.07 1.09
CA ASP A 188 -3.85 32.55 0.33
C ASP A 188 -2.53 32.02 0.88
N ALA A 189 -2.37 31.99 2.21
CA ALA A 189 -1.18 31.48 2.86
C ALA A 189 -1.02 29.97 2.62
N ARG A 190 -2.09 29.18 2.77
CA ARG A 190 -2.11 27.73 2.47
C ARG A 190 -1.83 27.46 0.99
N GLY A 191 -2.48 28.17 0.09
CA GLY A 191 -2.26 28.05 -1.35
C GLY A 191 -0.81 28.34 -1.74
N PHE A 192 -0.19 29.36 -1.13
CA PHE A 192 1.23 29.65 -1.31
C PHE A 192 2.14 28.50 -0.82
N VAL A 193 1.89 27.97 0.39
CA VAL A 193 2.68 26.85 0.93
C VAL A 193 2.53 25.57 0.10
N ARG A 194 1.29 25.20 -0.27
CA ARG A 194 1.01 24.04 -1.14
C ARG A 194 1.64 24.21 -2.52
N GLY A 195 1.60 25.41 -3.10
CA GLY A 195 2.24 25.71 -4.39
C GLY A 195 3.77 25.62 -4.33
N LEU A 196 4.39 26.05 -3.22
CA LEU A 196 5.84 25.89 -3.01
C LEU A 196 6.21 24.42 -2.88
N ASP A 197 5.43 23.62 -2.15
CA ASP A 197 5.65 22.18 -1.99
C ASP A 197 5.55 21.46 -3.34
N ALA A 198 4.50 21.72 -4.11
CA ALA A 198 4.34 21.23 -5.47
C ALA A 198 5.50 21.67 -6.40
N ALA A 199 6.06 22.88 -6.20
CA ALA A 199 7.22 23.34 -6.93
C ALA A 199 8.53 22.60 -6.56
N VAL A 200 8.65 22.08 -5.32
CA VAL A 200 9.78 21.20 -4.93
C VAL A 200 9.73 19.91 -5.74
N ASP A 201 8.55 19.32 -5.89
CA ASP A 201 8.37 18.11 -6.72
C ASP A 201 8.71 18.33 -8.19
N VAL A 202 8.36 19.49 -8.73
CA VAL A 202 8.80 19.91 -10.07
C VAL A 202 10.31 20.06 -10.12
N GLY A 203 10.92 20.65 -9.09
CA GLY A 203 12.36 20.85 -8.97
C GLY A 203 13.18 19.57 -8.85
N ASN A 204 12.59 18.47 -8.37
CA ASN A 204 13.21 17.14 -8.32
C ASN A 204 13.34 16.48 -9.71
N ARG A 205 12.75 17.06 -10.76
CA ARG A 205 12.89 16.58 -12.14
C ARG A 205 14.24 16.99 -12.73
N ARG A 206 14.82 16.09 -13.55
CA ARG A 206 16.12 16.32 -14.22
C ARG A 206 16.07 17.62 -15.04
N GLY A 207 17.00 18.53 -14.77
CA GLY A 207 17.09 19.84 -15.43
C GLY A 207 16.28 20.99 -14.79
N LEU A 208 15.47 20.71 -13.75
CA LEU A 208 14.65 21.72 -13.07
C LEU A 208 15.09 22.03 -11.62
N GLY A 209 16.28 21.56 -11.22
CA GLY A 209 16.81 21.72 -9.85
C GLY A 209 16.92 23.17 -9.37
N TRP A 210 17.02 24.14 -10.28
CA TRP A 210 17.04 25.57 -9.96
C TRP A 210 15.74 26.09 -9.35
N ILE A 211 14.60 25.40 -9.57
CA ILE A 211 13.30 25.71 -8.94
C ILE A 211 13.25 25.17 -7.49
N GLY A 212 13.81 23.98 -7.27
CA GLY A 212 13.69 23.29 -5.99
C GLY A 212 14.46 23.96 -4.85
N ALA A 213 15.57 24.64 -5.13
CA ALA A 213 16.35 25.36 -4.11
C ALA A 213 15.58 26.57 -3.52
N PRO A 214 15.08 27.55 -4.31
CA PRO A 214 14.31 28.66 -3.78
C PRO A 214 12.99 28.22 -3.14
N ALA A 215 12.30 27.20 -3.71
CA ALA A 215 11.09 26.66 -3.10
C ALA A 215 11.35 26.09 -1.69
N ARG A 216 12.39 25.27 -1.53
CA ARG A 216 12.80 24.74 -0.20
C ARG A 216 13.22 25.83 0.77
N LEU A 217 13.89 26.89 0.31
CA LEU A 217 14.25 28.03 1.16
C LEU A 217 13.00 28.75 1.68
N LEU A 218 12.05 29.07 0.79
CA LEU A 218 10.82 29.74 1.17
C LEU A 218 9.97 28.88 2.12
N LEU A 219 9.88 27.56 1.89
CA LEU A 219 9.23 26.63 2.81
C LEU A 219 9.88 26.63 4.19
N ARG A 220 11.21 26.62 4.27
CA ARG A 220 11.93 26.71 5.56
C ARG A 220 11.62 28.00 6.30
N LEU A 221 11.52 29.12 5.59
CA LEU A 221 11.18 30.41 6.17
C LEU A 221 9.71 30.47 6.63
N CYS A 222 8.80 29.80 5.94
CA CYS A 222 7.38 29.79 6.30
C CYS A 222 7.03 28.73 7.35
N ARG A 223 7.86 27.70 7.57
CA ARG A 223 7.51 26.49 8.34
C ARG A 223 6.93 26.79 9.72
N THR A 224 7.58 27.64 10.50
CA THR A 224 7.13 27.95 11.87
C THR A 224 5.79 28.66 11.85
N ASP A 225 5.66 29.73 11.06
CA ASP A 225 4.42 30.49 10.99
C ASP A 225 3.28 29.69 10.37
N ALA A 226 3.55 28.84 9.38
CA ALA A 226 2.56 27.91 8.83
C ALA A 226 2.08 26.90 9.87
N THR A 227 2.99 26.33 10.67
CA THR A 227 2.61 25.38 11.74
C THR A 227 1.78 26.07 12.82
N GLU A 228 2.18 27.27 13.25
CA GLU A 228 1.43 28.06 14.23
C GLU A 228 0.07 28.53 13.69
N MET A 229 -0.01 28.84 12.40
CA MET A 229 -1.27 29.14 11.70
C MET A 229 -2.22 27.95 11.77
N GLU A 230 -1.77 26.75 11.39
CA GLU A 230 -2.60 25.54 11.42
C GLU A 230 -3.03 25.16 12.83
N ARG A 231 -2.15 25.31 13.83
CA ARG A 231 -2.51 25.14 15.26
C ARG A 231 -3.60 26.13 15.68
N GLY A 232 -3.48 27.40 15.30
CA GLY A 232 -4.48 28.42 15.59
C GLY A 232 -5.82 28.13 14.91
N VAL A 233 -5.81 27.65 13.67
CA VAL A 233 -7.01 27.20 12.94
C VAL A 233 -7.67 26.02 13.65
N ALA A 234 -6.89 25.01 14.02
CA ALA A 234 -7.40 23.83 14.73
C ALA A 234 -7.98 24.20 16.10
N ALA A 235 -7.33 25.10 16.84
CA ALA A 235 -7.84 25.61 18.12
C ALA A 235 -9.17 26.36 17.93
N ALA A 236 -9.25 27.27 16.95
CA ALA A 236 -10.48 28.00 16.65
C ALA A 236 -11.63 27.09 16.19
N ALA A 237 -11.32 26.06 15.40
CA ALA A 237 -12.29 25.06 14.96
C ALA A 237 -12.80 24.21 16.15
N SER A 238 -11.88 23.77 17.01
CA SER A 238 -12.21 23.01 18.22
C SER A 238 -13.04 23.82 19.23
N GLU A 239 -12.70 25.11 19.44
CA GLU A 239 -13.48 26.04 20.29
C GLU A 239 -14.91 26.20 19.76
N ARG A 240 -15.07 26.44 18.47
CA ARG A 240 -16.38 26.57 17.82
C ARG A 240 -17.20 25.27 17.93
N ALA A 241 -16.54 24.12 17.78
CA ALA A 241 -17.19 22.82 17.92
C ALA A 241 -17.57 22.46 19.37
N GLN A 242 -17.11 23.19 20.40
CA GLN A 242 -17.50 22.90 21.80
C GLN A 242 -19.01 23.01 22.04
N GLY A 243 -19.69 23.86 21.27
CA GLY A 243 -21.15 24.01 21.34
C GLY A 243 -21.92 22.79 20.78
N VAL A 244 -21.24 21.89 20.09
CA VAL A 244 -21.82 20.67 19.51
C VAL A 244 -21.41 19.47 20.37
N ASP A 245 -22.34 19.04 21.22
CA ASP A 245 -22.31 17.73 21.90
C ASP A 245 -21.01 17.39 22.60
N TYR A 246 -20.53 18.33 23.42
CA TYR A 246 -19.29 18.24 24.19
C TYR A 246 -19.13 16.89 24.94
N GLY A 247 -20.21 16.37 25.53
CA GLY A 247 -20.20 15.09 26.26
C GLY A 247 -19.95 13.87 25.38
N LEU A 248 -20.42 13.87 24.14
CA LEU A 248 -20.21 12.76 23.19
C LEU A 248 -18.81 12.80 22.57
N ARG A 249 -18.13 13.95 22.59
CA ARG A 249 -16.80 14.08 21.98
C ARG A 249 -15.75 13.20 22.64
N ILE A 250 -15.78 13.05 23.97
CA ILE A 250 -14.82 12.19 24.69
C ILE A 250 -15.02 10.74 24.28
N VAL A 251 -16.27 10.26 24.34
CA VAL A 251 -16.63 8.89 23.92
C VAL A 251 -16.23 8.65 22.47
N ALA A 252 -16.52 9.61 21.59
CA ALA A 252 -16.20 9.47 20.18
C ALA A 252 -14.69 9.40 19.89
N GLN A 253 -13.85 10.12 20.67
CA GLN A 253 -12.38 10.02 20.54
C GLN A 253 -11.84 8.65 21.00
N GLU A 254 -12.43 8.04 22.04
CA GLU A 254 -12.10 6.66 22.42
C GLU A 254 -12.45 5.67 21.30
N GLN A 255 -13.59 5.90 20.62
CA GLN A 255 -13.99 5.08 19.47
C GLN A 255 -13.06 5.23 18.27
N VAL A 256 -12.43 6.40 18.06
CA VAL A 256 -11.41 6.59 17.02
C VAL A 256 -10.19 5.70 17.30
N GLY A 257 -9.71 5.69 18.56
CA GLY A 257 -8.58 4.84 18.95
C GLY A 257 -8.86 3.34 18.75
N LEU A 258 -10.07 2.90 19.08
CA LEU A 258 -10.51 1.53 18.83
C LEU A 258 -10.60 1.25 17.33
N ALA A 259 -11.21 2.13 16.54
CA ALA A 259 -11.31 1.99 15.10
C ALA A 259 -9.94 1.78 14.45
N TYR A 260 -8.95 2.59 14.84
CA TYR A 260 -7.58 2.47 14.36
C TYR A 260 -6.96 1.10 14.68
N ALA A 261 -7.11 0.63 15.91
CA ALA A 261 -6.58 -0.67 16.34
C ALA A 261 -7.25 -1.85 15.61
N GLY A 262 -8.56 -1.77 15.37
CA GLY A 262 -9.29 -2.77 14.59
C GLY A 262 -8.92 -2.76 13.11
N TRP A 263 -8.81 -1.56 12.53
CA TRP A 263 -8.43 -1.36 11.13
C TRP A 263 -7.05 -1.91 10.83
N ASP A 264 -6.04 -1.55 11.64
CA ASP A 264 -4.66 -2.03 11.46
C ASP A 264 -4.57 -3.56 11.52
N ARG A 265 -5.25 -4.18 12.49
CA ARG A 265 -5.32 -5.64 12.59
C ARG A 265 -6.02 -6.27 11.40
N LEU A 266 -7.14 -5.70 10.96
CA LEU A 266 -7.86 -6.18 9.79
C LEU A 266 -6.99 -6.11 8.53
N LEU A 267 -6.31 -4.98 8.31
CA LEU A 267 -5.42 -4.80 7.16
C LEU A 267 -4.27 -5.81 7.18
N THR A 268 -3.61 -5.97 8.32
CA THR A 268 -2.39 -6.78 8.44
C THR A 268 -2.66 -8.29 8.53
N ARG A 269 -3.75 -8.70 9.19
CA ARG A 269 -4.07 -10.11 9.48
C ARG A 269 -5.04 -10.73 8.49
N VAL A 270 -5.89 -9.92 7.85
CA VAL A 270 -6.98 -10.39 6.99
C VAL A 270 -6.88 -9.85 5.56
N ALA A 271 -6.78 -8.54 5.36
CA ALA A 271 -6.79 -7.98 4.00
C ALA A 271 -5.50 -8.35 3.22
N LEU A 272 -4.34 -8.19 3.85
CA LEU A 272 -3.04 -8.44 3.21
C LEU A 272 -2.86 -9.88 2.69
N PRO A 273 -3.25 -10.94 3.43
CA PRO A 273 -3.29 -12.30 2.87
C PRO A 273 -4.12 -12.44 1.59
N ALA A 274 -5.30 -11.81 1.54
CA ALA A 274 -6.14 -11.85 0.34
C ALA A 274 -5.47 -11.12 -0.83
N TRP A 275 -4.93 -9.92 -0.59
CA TRP A 275 -4.29 -9.12 -1.63
C TRP A 275 -3.10 -9.82 -2.26
N ARG A 276 -2.26 -10.49 -1.45
CA ARG A 276 -1.14 -11.29 -1.97
C ARG A 276 -1.58 -12.47 -2.86
N MET A 277 -2.86 -12.86 -2.78
CA MET A 277 -3.46 -13.93 -3.58
C MET A 277 -4.23 -13.43 -4.81
N GLY A 278 -4.13 -12.15 -5.15
CA GLY A 278 -4.92 -11.58 -6.24
C GLY A 278 -6.41 -11.45 -5.90
N ARG A 279 -6.75 -11.46 -4.61
CA ARG A 279 -8.13 -11.32 -4.11
C ARG A 279 -8.23 -10.08 -3.24
N TRP A 280 -9.41 -9.51 -3.09
CA TRP A 280 -9.63 -8.39 -2.17
C TRP A 280 -10.99 -8.51 -1.50
N PRO A 281 -11.10 -8.31 -0.18
CA PRO A 281 -12.39 -8.38 0.50
C PRO A 281 -13.33 -7.30 -0.04
N ALA A 282 -14.52 -7.68 -0.50
CA ALA A 282 -15.47 -6.73 -1.10
C ALA A 282 -16.09 -5.76 -0.09
N HIS A 283 -16.13 -6.15 1.19
CA HIS A 283 -16.76 -5.37 2.25
C HIS A 283 -15.80 -5.20 3.43
N LEU A 284 -14.67 -4.53 3.18
CA LEU A 284 -13.59 -4.35 4.14
C LEU A 284 -14.06 -3.56 5.37
N ASP A 285 -14.82 -2.49 5.20
CA ASP A 285 -15.33 -1.67 6.30
C ASP A 285 -16.35 -2.44 7.16
N ALA A 286 -17.20 -3.28 6.54
CA ALA A 286 -18.04 -4.21 7.30
C ALA A 286 -17.22 -5.22 8.13
N GLY A 287 -16.04 -5.60 7.65
CA GLY A 287 -15.08 -6.44 8.38
C GLY A 287 -14.57 -5.78 9.67
N VAL A 288 -14.45 -4.45 9.69
CA VAL A 288 -14.01 -3.68 10.87
C VAL A 288 -14.97 -3.87 12.03
N VAL A 289 -16.27 -3.82 11.76
CA VAL A 289 -17.31 -4.01 12.78
C VAL A 289 -17.17 -5.39 13.42
N SER A 290 -16.93 -6.41 12.59
CA SER A 290 -16.74 -7.79 13.06
C SER A 290 -15.46 -7.93 13.89
N ALA A 291 -14.36 -7.31 13.45
CA ALA A 291 -13.10 -7.30 14.18
C ALA A 291 -13.20 -6.60 15.54
N LEU A 292 -13.85 -5.45 15.60
CA LEU A 292 -14.00 -4.70 16.84
C LEU A 292 -15.01 -5.34 17.79
N THR A 293 -16.03 -6.03 17.26
CA THR A 293 -16.94 -6.84 18.06
C THR A 293 -16.22 -8.03 18.69
N GLU A 294 -15.32 -8.68 17.95
CA GLU A 294 -14.45 -9.75 18.46
C GLU A 294 -13.47 -9.20 19.52
N LEU A 295 -12.86 -8.04 19.28
CA LEU A 295 -11.94 -7.38 20.22
C LEU A 295 -12.65 -7.05 21.53
N SER A 296 -13.82 -6.41 21.45
CA SER A 296 -14.62 -6.08 22.63
C SER A 296 -14.99 -7.34 23.44
N ARG A 297 -15.33 -8.45 22.77
CA ARG A 297 -15.65 -9.71 23.46
C ARG A 297 -14.46 -10.29 24.22
N ARG A 298 -13.24 -10.22 23.65
CA ARG A 298 -12.03 -10.77 24.28
C ARG A 298 -11.51 -9.92 25.42
N ASP A 299 -11.46 -8.61 25.20
CA ASP A 299 -10.87 -7.67 26.14
C ASP A 299 -11.89 -7.14 27.15
N ARG A 300 -13.16 -7.61 27.08
CA ARG A 300 -14.29 -7.11 27.88
C ARG A 300 -14.37 -5.59 27.88
N LEU A 301 -14.13 -4.99 26.72
CA LEU A 301 -14.10 -3.53 26.57
C LEU A 301 -15.54 -2.99 26.78
N ALA A 302 -15.71 -2.34 27.94
CA ALA A 302 -16.81 -1.50 28.40
C ALA A 302 -18.17 -2.17 28.75
N GLU A 303 -18.74 -1.71 29.87
CA GLU A 303 -20.18 -1.80 30.16
C GLU A 303 -20.97 -1.04 29.07
N GLY A 304 -22.06 -1.62 28.53
CA GLY A 304 -22.92 -0.95 27.53
C GLY A 304 -22.59 -1.18 26.05
N PHE A 305 -21.65 -2.08 25.73
CA PHE A 305 -21.30 -2.44 24.34
C PHE A 305 -22.50 -2.97 23.52
N THR A 306 -23.31 -3.85 24.12
CA THR A 306 -24.49 -4.45 23.49
C THR A 306 -25.61 -3.43 23.25
N SER A 307 -25.80 -2.47 24.16
CA SER A 307 -26.74 -1.36 23.96
C SER A 307 -26.28 -0.43 22.83
N ARG A 308 -24.98 -0.15 22.73
CA ARG A 308 -24.41 0.66 21.64
C ARG A 308 -24.61 0.00 20.28
N LEU A 309 -24.44 -1.32 20.16
CA LEU A 309 -24.65 -2.03 18.89
C LEU A 309 -26.09 -1.95 18.35
N GLY A 310 -27.08 -1.71 19.23
CA GLY A 310 -28.47 -1.51 18.82
C GLY A 310 -28.78 -0.10 18.28
N GLU A 311 -27.86 0.86 18.41
CA GLU A 311 -28.02 2.21 17.88
C GLU A 311 -27.71 2.27 16.39
N ARG A 312 -28.38 3.19 15.67
CA ARG A 312 -28.19 3.41 14.22
C ARG A 312 -26.72 3.68 13.90
N PRO A 313 -26.01 2.79 13.15
CA PRO A 313 -24.66 3.05 12.68
C PRO A 313 -24.64 4.21 11.67
N ALA A 314 -23.51 4.85 11.51
CA ALA A 314 -23.35 5.96 10.57
C ALA A 314 -23.44 5.55 9.09
N CYS A 315 -23.15 4.29 8.75
CA CYS A 315 -23.25 3.78 7.38
C CYS A 315 -24.71 3.74 6.89
N ASP A 316 -25.70 3.74 7.80
CA ASP A 316 -27.12 3.89 7.45
C ASP A 316 -27.46 5.30 6.93
N LEU A 317 -26.51 6.25 6.94
CA LEU A 317 -26.67 7.55 6.28
C LEU A 317 -26.40 7.47 4.77
N LEU A 318 -25.97 6.30 4.27
CA LEU A 318 -25.74 5.99 2.86
C LEU A 318 -26.93 5.18 2.30
N GLU A 319 -27.30 5.44 1.05
CA GLU A 319 -28.36 4.68 0.36
C GLU A 319 -27.91 3.25 0.01
N GLN A 320 -26.64 3.10 -0.38
CA GLN A 320 -26.06 1.82 -0.81
C GLN A 320 -24.69 1.61 -0.14
N PRO A 321 -24.64 1.32 1.18
CA PRO A 321 -23.38 1.19 1.90
C PRO A 321 -22.48 0.11 1.31
N GLY A 322 -23.02 -1.02 0.84
CA GLY A 322 -22.22 -2.11 0.26
C GLY A 322 -21.41 -1.71 -0.99
N VAL A 323 -21.97 -0.89 -1.88
CA VAL A 323 -21.27 -0.40 -3.09
C VAL A 323 -20.17 0.59 -2.72
N VAL A 324 -20.42 1.40 -1.70
CA VAL A 324 -19.44 2.37 -1.18
C VAL A 324 -18.27 1.65 -0.49
N ASP A 325 -18.55 0.61 0.30
CA ASP A 325 -17.54 -0.26 0.93
C ASP A 325 -16.69 -0.95 -0.15
N GLU A 326 -17.32 -1.47 -1.20
CA GLU A 326 -16.62 -2.13 -2.31
C GLU A 326 -15.63 -1.19 -3.01
N ALA A 327 -16.07 0.02 -3.35
CA ALA A 327 -15.21 1.05 -3.93
C ALA A 327 -14.07 1.45 -2.98
N THR A 328 -14.35 1.53 -1.68
CA THR A 328 -13.35 1.91 -0.67
C THR A 328 -12.36 0.79 -0.41
N SER A 329 -12.81 -0.47 -0.47
CA SER A 329 -12.00 -1.68 -0.35
C SER A 329 -11.00 -1.80 -1.51
N LEU A 330 -11.43 -1.53 -2.74
CA LEU A 330 -10.53 -1.44 -3.90
C LEU A 330 -9.50 -0.31 -3.73
N LEU A 331 -9.94 0.85 -3.26
CA LEU A 331 -9.04 1.97 -2.98
C LEU A 331 -8.03 1.62 -1.88
N ALA A 332 -8.44 0.92 -0.83
CA ALA A 332 -7.56 0.44 0.23
C ALA A 332 -6.48 -0.49 -0.33
N ALA A 333 -6.88 -1.47 -1.14
CA ALA A 333 -5.95 -2.40 -1.75
C ALA A 333 -4.98 -1.72 -2.72
N ARG A 334 -5.44 -0.69 -3.44
CA ARG A 334 -4.55 0.19 -4.19
C ARG A 334 -3.58 0.85 -3.22
N LEU A 335 -4.02 1.70 -2.29
CA LEU A 335 -3.14 2.54 -1.45
C LEU A 335 -2.15 1.75 -0.57
N PHE A 336 -2.57 0.63 0.01
CA PHE A 336 -1.77 -0.13 0.97
C PHE A 336 -1.00 -1.32 0.36
N HIS A 337 -1.42 -1.85 -0.78
CA HIS A 337 -0.78 -3.00 -1.42
C HIS A 337 -0.22 -2.71 -2.82
N GLY A 338 -0.65 -1.65 -3.49
CA GLY A 338 -0.35 -1.42 -4.90
C GLY A 338 -1.19 -2.26 -5.84
N GLY A 339 -2.37 -2.71 -5.39
CA GLY A 339 -3.32 -3.43 -6.23
C GLY A 339 -3.84 -2.60 -7.42
N PRO A 340 -4.38 -3.24 -8.47
CA PRO A 340 -5.05 -2.57 -9.57
C PRO A 340 -6.19 -1.65 -9.11
N ALA A 341 -6.47 -0.61 -9.88
CA ALA A 341 -7.56 0.33 -9.58
C ALA A 341 -8.96 -0.25 -9.84
N GLU A 342 -9.06 -1.28 -10.69
CA GLU A 342 -10.31 -1.93 -11.08
C GLU A 342 -10.21 -3.43 -10.89
N ALA A 343 -11.35 -4.08 -10.66
CA ALA A 343 -11.44 -5.54 -10.60
C ALA A 343 -11.11 -6.18 -11.95
N GLY A 344 -10.59 -7.41 -11.92
CA GLY A 344 -10.21 -8.17 -13.11
C GLY A 344 -10.16 -9.67 -12.83
N PRO A 345 -9.85 -10.50 -13.84
CA PRO A 345 -9.78 -11.96 -13.68
C PRO A 345 -8.75 -12.38 -12.62
N ASP A 346 -7.58 -11.73 -12.62
CA ASP A 346 -6.50 -11.97 -11.66
C ASP A 346 -6.59 -11.06 -10.41
N TRP A 347 -7.65 -10.24 -10.31
CA TRP A 347 -7.87 -9.29 -9.22
C TRP A 347 -9.34 -9.21 -8.84
N SER A 348 -9.82 -10.17 -8.08
CA SER A 348 -11.25 -10.44 -7.95
C SER A 348 -11.76 -10.36 -6.51
N PRO A 349 -13.01 -9.90 -6.30
CA PRO A 349 -13.57 -9.71 -4.97
C PRO A 349 -13.78 -11.04 -4.26
N VAL A 350 -13.64 -11.05 -2.94
CA VAL A 350 -13.99 -12.17 -2.06
C VAL A 350 -14.99 -11.71 -1.00
N ASP A 351 -16.05 -12.50 -0.81
CA ASP A 351 -17.00 -12.36 0.30
C ASP A 351 -16.41 -13.01 1.56
N TRP A 352 -16.73 -12.47 2.73
CA TRP A 352 -16.36 -13.02 4.02
C TRP A 352 -16.78 -14.48 4.22
N ALA A 353 -17.91 -14.90 3.64
CA ALA A 353 -18.34 -16.30 3.71
C ALA A 353 -17.40 -17.26 2.94
N ALA A 354 -16.83 -16.79 1.82
CA ALA A 354 -15.93 -17.58 0.96
C ALA A 354 -14.45 -17.44 1.36
N TYR A 355 -14.11 -16.42 2.16
CA TYR A 355 -12.74 -16.10 2.53
C TYR A 355 -11.93 -17.29 3.11
N PRO A 356 -12.47 -18.14 4.02
CA PRO A 356 -11.70 -19.26 4.54
C PRO A 356 -11.24 -20.24 3.45
N GLU A 357 -12.10 -20.54 2.48
CA GLU A 357 -11.77 -21.49 1.41
C GLU A 357 -10.90 -20.82 0.34
N GLU A 358 -11.22 -19.60 -0.07
CA GLU A 358 -10.55 -18.95 -1.19
C GLU A 358 -9.22 -18.27 -0.83
N VAL A 359 -9.04 -17.89 0.44
CA VAL A 359 -7.83 -17.19 0.90
C VAL A 359 -7.05 -18.03 1.89
N VAL A 360 -7.69 -18.52 2.96
CA VAL A 360 -6.96 -19.21 4.04
C VAL A 360 -6.41 -20.55 3.58
N ASP A 361 -7.25 -21.41 3.00
CA ASP A 361 -6.79 -22.71 2.48
C ASP A 361 -5.73 -22.51 1.39
N ARG A 362 -6.01 -21.69 0.37
CA ARG A 362 -5.04 -21.42 -0.70
C ARG A 362 -3.70 -20.88 -0.17
N LYS A 363 -3.73 -20.03 0.86
CA LYS A 363 -2.53 -19.53 1.52
C LYS A 363 -1.72 -20.66 2.12
N TRP A 364 -2.36 -21.51 2.92
CA TRP A 364 -1.67 -22.62 3.53
C TRP A 364 -1.11 -23.59 2.49
N ARG A 365 -1.86 -23.88 1.41
CA ARG A 365 -1.42 -24.75 0.31
C ARG A 365 -0.19 -24.17 -0.41
N ALA A 366 -0.21 -22.88 -0.71
CA ALA A 366 0.92 -22.19 -1.35
C ALA A 366 2.17 -22.14 -0.44
N GLU A 367 1.99 -21.89 0.85
CA GLU A 367 3.09 -21.92 1.84
C GLU A 367 3.65 -23.34 2.01
N ALA A 368 2.80 -24.35 2.11
CA ALA A 368 3.21 -25.76 2.16
C ALA A 368 3.95 -26.19 0.88
N ALA A 369 3.49 -25.73 -0.29
CA ALA A 369 4.15 -25.99 -1.57
C ALA A 369 5.55 -25.37 -1.64
N ARG A 370 5.71 -24.11 -1.18
CA ARG A 370 7.02 -23.46 -1.08
C ARG A 370 7.96 -24.20 -0.13
N LEU A 371 7.45 -24.66 1.02
CA LEU A 371 8.23 -25.45 1.97
C LEU A 371 8.79 -26.72 1.33
N HIS A 372 7.94 -27.47 0.63
CA HIS A 372 8.37 -28.69 -0.05
C HIS A 372 9.33 -28.43 -1.21
N ALA A 373 9.09 -27.40 -2.02
CA ALA A 373 10.01 -27.02 -3.09
C ALA A 373 11.40 -26.65 -2.54
N ALA A 374 11.46 -25.96 -1.39
CA ALA A 374 12.71 -25.63 -0.72
C ALA A 374 13.42 -26.89 -0.18
N LEU A 375 12.67 -27.83 0.42
CA LEU A 375 13.19 -29.13 0.86
C LEU A 375 13.73 -29.96 -0.31
N ASP A 376 13.01 -30.02 -1.43
CA ASP A 376 13.45 -30.70 -2.65
C ASP A 376 14.76 -30.11 -3.18
N ALA A 377 14.86 -28.78 -3.21
CA ALA A 377 16.08 -28.10 -3.66
C ALA A 377 17.30 -28.36 -2.76
N LEU A 378 17.09 -28.55 -1.44
CA LEU A 378 18.15 -28.87 -0.49
C LEU A 378 18.51 -30.36 -0.46
N ALA A 379 17.57 -31.24 -0.84
CA ALA A 379 17.78 -32.67 -0.93
C ALA A 379 18.56 -33.10 -2.19
N VAL A 380 18.63 -32.25 -3.22
CA VAL A 380 19.50 -32.46 -4.38
C VAL A 380 20.95 -32.23 -3.95
N PRO A 381 21.86 -33.23 -4.05
CA PRO A 381 23.26 -33.02 -3.71
C PRO A 381 23.85 -31.89 -4.55
N ALA A 382 24.41 -30.87 -3.89
CA ALA A 382 25.23 -29.85 -4.53
C ALA A 382 26.51 -30.49 -5.08
N GLY A 383 26.44 -31.06 -6.28
CA GLY A 383 27.51 -31.92 -6.78
C GLY A 383 27.31 -32.50 -8.16
N LEU A 384 26.76 -31.74 -9.11
CA LEU A 384 27.00 -31.97 -10.53
C LEU A 384 27.12 -30.58 -11.20
N PRO A 385 28.28 -30.19 -11.75
CA PRO A 385 28.31 -29.03 -12.62
C PRO A 385 27.39 -29.32 -13.80
N ALA A 386 26.40 -28.46 -14.02
CA ALA A 386 25.73 -28.37 -15.30
C ALA A 386 26.83 -28.17 -16.35
N GLY A 387 27.09 -29.22 -17.14
CA GLY A 387 27.96 -29.09 -18.31
C GLY A 387 27.41 -27.94 -19.16
N PRO A 388 28.27 -27.06 -19.69
CA PRO A 388 27.80 -25.88 -20.40
C PRO A 388 27.04 -26.34 -21.65
N THR A 389 25.72 -26.20 -21.61
CA THR A 389 24.92 -26.10 -22.83
C THR A 389 25.37 -24.82 -23.51
N GLY A 390 26.27 -24.97 -24.48
CA GLY A 390 26.84 -23.86 -25.22
C GLY A 390 25.75 -23.01 -25.87
N PRO A 391 25.72 -21.69 -25.63
CA PRO A 391 25.04 -20.78 -26.51
C PRO A 391 25.90 -20.60 -27.77
N LYS A 392 25.36 -20.99 -28.94
CA LYS A 392 25.84 -20.49 -30.22
C LYS A 392 25.71 -18.96 -30.22
N ALA A 393 26.82 -18.23 -30.24
CA ALA A 393 26.89 -16.90 -30.82
C ALA A 393 28.35 -16.53 -31.18
N SER A 394 28.57 -16.48 -32.50
CA SER A 394 29.43 -15.58 -33.29
C SER A 394 30.62 -14.81 -32.70
N THR A 395 31.55 -14.52 -33.63
CA THR A 395 32.57 -13.44 -33.66
C THR A 395 33.86 -13.67 -32.90
N GLY A 396 34.92 -14.02 -33.64
CA GLY A 396 36.30 -14.10 -33.13
C GLY A 396 37.04 -12.75 -33.15
N PRO A 397 38.33 -12.76 -32.77
CA PRO A 397 39.28 -11.76 -33.21
C PRO A 397 40.56 -12.33 -33.85
N ALA A 398 41.00 -11.62 -34.89
CA ALA A 398 42.37 -11.31 -35.34
C ALA A 398 43.51 -12.37 -35.25
N GLY A 399 43.87 -12.92 -36.42
CA GLY A 399 45.22 -12.98 -37.06
C GLY A 399 46.44 -13.63 -36.36
N PRO A 400 47.50 -14.04 -37.11
CA PRO A 400 47.80 -13.70 -38.51
C PRO A 400 48.15 -14.88 -39.46
N ALA A 401 48.20 -14.53 -40.75
CA ALA A 401 49.06 -15.06 -41.84
C ALA A 401 48.68 -16.37 -42.59
N GLY A 402 47.78 -16.22 -43.58
CA GLY A 402 47.97 -16.50 -45.04
C GLY A 402 48.32 -17.90 -45.57
N PRO A 403 48.16 -18.15 -46.89
CA PRO A 403 47.08 -17.71 -47.79
C PRO A 403 46.45 -18.88 -48.58
N GLY A 404 45.25 -18.65 -49.15
CA GLY A 404 44.96 -19.16 -50.49
C GLY A 404 43.62 -19.86 -50.73
N VAL A 405 42.73 -19.10 -51.38
CA VAL A 405 41.84 -19.51 -52.49
C VAL A 405 40.41 -20.03 -52.14
N LEU A 406 39.46 -19.12 -52.40
CA LEU A 406 38.02 -19.26 -52.66
C LEU A 406 37.75 -19.64 -54.13
N PRO A 407 36.49 -19.69 -54.63
CA PRO A 407 35.18 -20.07 -54.04
C PRO A 407 34.40 -21.06 -54.94
N GLY A 408 33.29 -21.66 -54.48
CA GLY A 408 31.90 -21.19 -54.74
C GLY A 408 31.16 -22.18 -55.67
N SER A 409 29.86 -22.41 -55.67
CA SER A 409 28.70 -21.81 -54.99
C SER A 409 27.41 -22.64 -55.27
N SER A 410 26.53 -22.70 -54.27
CA SER A 410 25.04 -22.62 -54.28
C SER A 410 24.09 -23.72 -54.81
N SER A 411 22.96 -23.88 -54.07
CA SER A 411 21.54 -24.17 -54.44
C SER A 411 20.94 -25.36 -53.65
N ALA A 412 19.65 -25.55 -53.31
CA ALA A 412 18.46 -24.76 -52.98
C ALA A 412 17.36 -25.74 -52.44
N ALA A 413 16.44 -25.22 -51.60
CA ALA A 413 14.99 -25.47 -51.43
C ALA A 413 14.26 -26.86 -51.39
N ALA A 414 13.16 -26.86 -50.58
CA ALA A 414 11.86 -27.57 -50.70
C ALA A 414 11.81 -29.09 -50.35
N SER A 415 10.72 -29.76 -49.87
CA SER A 415 9.29 -29.47 -49.55
C SER A 415 8.60 -30.74 -48.95
N SER A 416 7.47 -30.52 -48.23
CA SER A 416 6.18 -31.30 -48.20
C SER A 416 6.07 -32.79 -47.76
N GLY A 417 5.16 -33.05 -46.80
CA GLY A 417 3.91 -33.82 -47.01
C GLY A 417 3.79 -35.29 -46.52
N PRO A 418 2.55 -35.83 -46.28
CA PRO A 418 2.24 -36.70 -45.12
C PRO A 418 1.43 -38.02 -45.39
N SER A 419 1.01 -38.70 -44.30
CA SER A 419 -0.21 -39.55 -44.09
C SER A 419 -0.15 -41.10 -44.12
N GLY A 420 -0.96 -41.70 -43.22
CA GLY A 420 -1.53 -43.07 -43.26
C GLY A 420 -1.08 -43.99 -42.11
N ALA A 421 -1.81 -44.22 -41.00
CA ALA A 421 -3.10 -44.91 -40.77
C ALA A 421 -2.99 -46.42 -40.45
N SER A 422 -3.70 -46.82 -39.37
CA SER A 422 -4.38 -48.12 -39.13
C SER A 422 -3.66 -49.26 -38.38
N GLY A 423 -4.11 -49.51 -37.14
CA GLY A 423 -4.80 -50.76 -36.77
C GLY A 423 -4.01 -51.95 -36.20
N PRO A 424 -4.66 -52.87 -35.45
CA PRO A 424 -4.15 -53.33 -34.15
C PRO A 424 -4.05 -54.88 -33.97
N ALA A 425 -3.71 -55.27 -32.72
CA ALA A 425 -3.97 -56.56 -32.04
C ALA A 425 -2.95 -57.71 -32.18
N GLY A 426 -2.64 -58.32 -31.04
CA GLY A 426 -1.92 -59.60 -30.95
C GLY A 426 -1.44 -59.90 -29.52
N ALA A 427 -2.04 -60.89 -28.87
CA ALA A 427 -1.88 -61.24 -27.47
C ALA A 427 -0.82 -62.33 -27.21
N ALA A 428 -0.32 -62.33 -25.97
CA ALA A 428 -0.07 -63.48 -25.07
C ALA A 428 1.16 -64.41 -25.23
N ALA A 429 1.52 -64.97 -24.05
CA ALA A 429 2.41 -66.08 -23.68
C ALA A 429 3.92 -65.75 -23.52
N ALA A 430 4.51 -65.71 -22.32
CA ALA A 430 4.72 -66.72 -21.26
C ALA A 430 5.87 -67.72 -21.55
N ALA A 431 7.01 -67.53 -20.87
CA ALA A 431 7.98 -68.58 -20.49
C ALA A 431 9.01 -68.00 -19.48
N GLY A 432 9.09 -68.55 -18.27
CA GLY A 432 10.29 -68.43 -17.40
C GLY A 432 11.24 -69.63 -17.63
N PRO A 433 12.14 -69.99 -16.70
CA PRO A 433 12.89 -69.21 -15.72
C PRO A 433 14.42 -69.43 -15.88
N ALA A 434 15.26 -68.59 -15.28
CA ALA A 434 16.67 -68.94 -15.02
C ALA A 434 17.20 -68.23 -13.77
N THR A 435 17.42 -69.03 -12.74
CA THR A 435 18.10 -68.71 -11.49
C THR A 435 19.61 -68.60 -11.73
N ILE A 436 20.25 -67.48 -11.37
CA ILE A 436 21.65 -67.45 -10.88
C ILE A 436 21.78 -66.37 -9.79
N GLU A 437 21.99 -66.87 -8.57
CA GLU A 437 22.83 -66.43 -7.45
C GLU A 437 23.02 -64.94 -7.11
N ALA A 438 22.62 -64.67 -5.87
CA ALA A 438 22.98 -63.51 -5.07
C ALA A 438 24.49 -63.46 -4.77
N THR A 439 25.08 -62.28 -4.94
CA THR A 439 26.23 -61.84 -4.14
C THR A 439 25.94 -60.44 -3.60
N GLY A 440 26.21 -60.27 -2.31
CA GLY A 440 25.64 -59.25 -1.45
C GLY A 440 25.86 -57.82 -1.90
N SER A 441 24.77 -57.05 -1.89
CA SER A 441 24.82 -55.60 -1.81
C SER A 441 24.35 -55.22 -0.42
N ALA A 442 25.26 -54.64 0.36
CA ALA A 442 24.95 -54.06 1.66
C ALA A 442 23.81 -53.06 1.49
N SER A 443 22.69 -53.32 2.18
CA SER A 443 21.51 -52.47 2.21
C SER A 443 21.90 -51.05 2.65
N ARG A 444 22.03 -50.14 1.68
CA ARG A 444 21.78 -48.72 1.93
C ARG A 444 20.27 -48.57 2.20
N PRO A 445 19.85 -47.77 3.18
CA PRO A 445 18.43 -47.46 3.33
C PRO A 445 18.00 -46.74 2.05
N THR A 446 17.06 -47.35 1.34
CA THR A 446 16.37 -46.76 0.19
C THR A 446 15.65 -45.51 0.65
N VAL A 447 15.98 -44.37 0.03
CA VAL A 447 15.33 -43.06 0.22
C VAL A 447 13.95 -43.01 -0.47
N ASP A 448 13.38 -44.15 -0.87
CA ASP A 448 12.11 -44.23 -1.61
C ASP A 448 10.94 -44.68 -0.73
N GLY A 449 10.70 -43.97 0.37
CA GLY A 449 9.53 -44.16 1.25
C GLY A 449 8.53 -42.99 1.28
N PHE A 450 8.94 -41.79 0.84
CA PHE A 450 8.15 -40.55 0.97
C PHE A 450 8.06 -39.80 -0.37
N ALA A 451 7.56 -40.44 -1.43
CA ALA A 451 7.49 -39.87 -2.78
C ALA A 451 6.46 -38.73 -2.96
N GLY A 452 5.99 -38.09 -1.88
CA GLY A 452 5.00 -37.01 -1.92
C GLY A 452 5.20 -35.97 -0.82
N PRO A 453 4.51 -34.82 -0.92
CA PRO A 453 4.56 -33.76 0.07
C PRO A 453 3.87 -34.22 1.37
N THR A 454 4.66 -34.78 2.29
CA THR A 454 4.19 -35.32 3.58
C THR A 454 4.74 -34.49 4.72
N LEU A 455 3.95 -34.33 5.79
CA LEU A 455 4.39 -33.62 6.99
C LEU A 455 5.53 -34.40 7.68
N GLU A 456 5.50 -35.74 7.61
CA GLU A 456 6.56 -36.58 8.19
C GLU A 456 7.93 -36.30 7.56
N ARG A 457 7.99 -35.98 6.27
CA ARG A 457 9.24 -35.58 5.61
C ARG A 457 9.78 -34.26 6.15
N VAL A 458 8.90 -33.29 6.42
CA VAL A 458 9.29 -32.01 7.04
C VAL A 458 9.82 -32.24 8.45
N LEU A 459 9.10 -33.03 9.25
CA LEU A 459 9.52 -33.39 10.61
C LEU A 459 10.90 -34.07 10.58
N GLY A 460 11.07 -35.10 9.75
CA GLY A 460 12.33 -35.84 9.65
C GLY A 460 13.52 -34.95 9.29
N TYR A 461 13.34 -33.99 8.36
CA TYR A 461 14.40 -33.06 7.97
C TYR A 461 14.78 -32.10 9.11
N LEU A 462 13.80 -31.55 9.83
CA LEU A 462 14.06 -30.60 10.92
C LEU A 462 14.64 -31.27 12.18
N THR A 463 14.46 -32.59 12.32
CA THR A 463 14.93 -33.36 13.47
C THR A 463 16.19 -34.16 13.20
N ASP A 464 16.80 -34.04 12.00
CA ASP A 464 17.97 -34.83 11.62
C ASP A 464 19.15 -34.57 12.57
N PRO A 465 19.57 -35.57 13.37
CA PRO A 465 20.61 -35.41 14.38
C PRO A 465 22.00 -35.12 13.78
N ALA A 466 22.19 -35.28 12.46
CA ALA A 466 23.44 -34.95 11.78
C ALA A 466 23.67 -33.42 11.64
N GLY A 467 22.65 -32.59 11.86
CA GLY A 467 22.74 -31.14 11.80
C GLY A 467 22.22 -30.47 13.06
N GLU A 468 23.10 -30.12 14.00
CA GLU A 468 22.82 -29.33 15.20
C GLU A 468 22.21 -27.94 14.85
N GLY A 469 20.91 -27.87 14.56
CA GLY A 469 20.18 -26.65 14.17
C GLY A 469 20.46 -26.11 12.76
N ALA A 470 21.55 -26.54 12.11
CA ALA A 470 21.96 -26.06 10.78
C ALA A 470 20.96 -26.37 9.65
N ALA A 471 20.21 -27.47 9.76
CA ALA A 471 19.20 -27.85 8.76
C ALA A 471 18.02 -26.88 8.71
N GLY A 472 17.50 -26.49 9.89
CA GLY A 472 16.44 -25.49 10.00
C GLY A 472 16.88 -24.11 9.49
N GLU A 473 18.12 -23.70 9.78
CA GLU A 473 18.67 -22.44 9.28
C GLU A 473 18.87 -22.43 7.76
N ALA A 474 19.33 -23.54 7.16
CA ALA A 474 19.46 -23.67 5.71
C ALA A 474 18.10 -23.56 5.01
N LEU A 475 17.07 -24.22 5.55
CA LEU A 475 15.70 -24.15 5.02
C LEU A 475 15.10 -22.74 5.17
N ALA A 476 15.26 -22.13 6.35
CA ALA A 476 14.84 -20.76 6.61
C ALA A 476 15.51 -19.75 5.66
N GLY A 477 16.82 -19.88 5.45
CA GLY A 477 17.59 -19.04 4.52
C GLY A 477 17.14 -19.21 3.07
N ARG A 478 16.84 -20.45 2.66
CA ARG A 478 16.33 -20.75 1.32
C ARG A 478 14.95 -20.14 1.09
N LEU A 479 14.01 -20.36 2.00
CA LEU A 479 12.66 -19.78 1.94
C LEU A 479 12.70 -18.25 1.89
N SER A 480 13.54 -17.64 2.73
CA SER A 480 13.75 -16.19 2.72
C SER A 480 14.27 -15.69 1.37
N GLY A 481 15.21 -16.42 0.76
CA GLY A 481 15.76 -16.08 -0.55
C GLY A 481 14.79 -16.29 -1.71
N ASP A 482 13.96 -17.34 -1.66
CA ASP A 482 12.89 -17.60 -2.62
C ASP A 482 11.83 -16.49 -2.57
N LEU A 483 11.32 -16.15 -1.38
CA LEU A 483 10.36 -15.05 -1.19
C LEU A 483 10.91 -13.70 -1.64
N ALA A 484 12.15 -13.37 -1.29
CA ALA A 484 12.76 -12.12 -1.73
C ALA A 484 12.92 -12.05 -3.26
N ARG A 485 13.07 -13.19 -3.96
CA ARG A 485 13.08 -13.23 -5.43
C ARG A 485 11.68 -13.03 -6.01
N GLU A 486 10.68 -13.68 -5.44
CA GLU A 486 9.27 -13.51 -5.82
C GLU A 486 8.81 -12.07 -5.64
N GLU A 487 9.12 -11.43 -4.51
CA GLU A 487 8.78 -10.03 -4.25
C GLU A 487 9.43 -9.06 -5.25
N ARG A 488 10.70 -9.30 -5.62
CA ARG A 488 11.39 -8.51 -6.66
C ARG A 488 10.78 -8.73 -8.05
N ALA A 489 10.39 -9.96 -8.37
CA ALA A 489 9.74 -10.28 -9.64
C ALA A 489 8.34 -9.66 -9.72
N ALA A 490 7.55 -9.73 -8.65
CA ALA A 490 6.23 -9.08 -8.55
C ALA A 490 6.34 -7.56 -8.69
N GLY A 491 7.33 -6.93 -8.04
CA GLY A 491 7.59 -5.50 -8.19
C GLY A 491 8.07 -5.08 -9.59
N ALA A 492 8.66 -5.99 -10.36
CA ALA A 492 9.09 -5.75 -11.74
C ALA A 492 7.99 -6.05 -12.79
N ALA A 493 7.05 -6.96 -12.48
CA ALA A 493 5.93 -7.37 -13.34
C ALA A 493 4.69 -6.48 -13.19
N GLN A 494 4.59 -5.72 -12.11
CA GLN A 494 3.70 -4.56 -12.08
C GLN A 494 4.05 -3.69 -13.29
N PRO A 495 3.07 -3.31 -14.14
CA PRO A 495 3.35 -2.44 -15.26
C PRO A 495 4.13 -1.28 -14.68
N SER A 496 5.33 -1.01 -15.22
CA SER A 496 6.04 0.20 -14.84
C SER A 496 5.00 1.29 -14.99
N ALA A 497 4.56 1.85 -13.86
CA ALA A 497 3.77 3.04 -13.85
C ALA A 497 4.75 4.09 -14.37
N GLY A 498 4.92 4.12 -15.70
CA GLY A 498 5.76 5.06 -16.38
C GLY A 498 5.15 6.40 -16.06
N LYS A 499 5.69 7.06 -15.01
CA LYS A 499 5.28 8.34 -14.40
C LYS A 499 4.46 8.32 -13.10
N ALA A 500 4.27 7.23 -12.35
CA ALA A 500 3.75 7.40 -10.98
C ALA A 500 4.83 8.08 -10.11
N ARG A 501 4.59 9.32 -9.66
CA ARG A 501 5.48 10.12 -8.81
C ARG A 501 4.63 11.01 -7.89
N GLY A 502 5.01 11.11 -6.62
CA GLY A 502 4.24 11.87 -5.61
C GLY A 502 3.14 11.00 -5.00
N ALA A 503 1.94 11.55 -4.79
CA ALA A 503 0.79 10.85 -4.21
C ALA A 503 0.34 9.56 -4.94
N ASP A 504 0.80 9.36 -6.17
CA ASP A 504 0.55 8.13 -6.96
C ASP A 504 1.62 7.04 -6.73
N ALA A 505 2.66 7.30 -5.94
CA ALA A 505 3.67 6.31 -5.57
C ALA A 505 3.10 5.39 -4.49
N VAL A 506 2.71 4.20 -4.93
CA VAL A 506 2.00 3.21 -4.12
C VAL A 506 2.79 1.89 -4.19
N PRO A 507 2.87 1.09 -3.11
CA PRO A 507 2.23 1.28 -1.80
C PRO A 507 2.86 2.42 -0.99
N LEU A 508 2.05 3.13 -0.21
CA LEU A 508 2.50 4.25 0.62
C LEU A 508 3.33 3.77 1.82
N PHE A 509 3.02 2.60 2.37
CA PHE A 509 3.74 1.99 3.50
C PHE A 509 3.77 0.45 3.35
N PRO A 510 4.90 -0.21 3.68
CA PRO A 510 4.90 -1.67 3.82
C PRO A 510 4.10 -2.05 5.08
N LEU A 511 3.03 -2.82 4.91
CA LEU A 511 2.14 -3.23 6.01
C LEU A 511 2.79 -4.19 7.02
N GLN A 512 3.98 -4.74 6.72
CA GLN A 512 4.65 -5.66 7.64
C GLN A 512 6.15 -5.34 7.73
N PRO A 513 6.72 -5.36 8.96
CA PRO A 513 8.17 -5.32 9.13
C PRO A 513 8.83 -6.57 8.54
N PRO A 514 10.12 -6.50 8.18
CA PRO A 514 10.86 -7.67 7.70
C PRO A 514 10.88 -8.74 8.80
N ARG A 515 10.41 -9.95 8.46
CA ARG A 515 10.38 -11.11 9.36
C ARG A 515 11.74 -11.81 9.37
N SER A 516 12.09 -12.45 10.48
CA SER A 516 13.28 -13.30 10.49
C SER A 516 13.04 -14.57 9.65
N GLY A 517 14.12 -15.20 9.17
CA GLY A 517 14.00 -16.46 8.43
C GLY A 517 13.35 -17.58 9.26
N ARG A 518 13.54 -17.58 10.58
CA ARG A 518 12.92 -18.56 11.49
C ARG A 518 11.42 -18.33 11.64
N ASP A 519 10.98 -17.09 11.73
CA ASP A 519 9.54 -16.76 11.74
C ASP A 519 8.87 -17.25 10.45
N LEU A 520 9.52 -17.03 9.30
CA LEU A 520 9.04 -17.51 8.01
C LEU A 520 8.97 -19.04 7.98
N LEU A 521 9.97 -19.75 8.49
CA LEU A 521 9.95 -21.21 8.57
C LEU A 521 8.80 -21.70 9.46
N ALA A 522 8.58 -21.09 10.63
CA ALA A 522 7.47 -21.43 11.52
C ALA A 522 6.10 -21.23 10.84
N ASP A 523 5.92 -20.14 10.07
CA ASP A 523 4.70 -19.92 9.30
C ASP A 523 4.47 -21.02 8.25
N HIS A 524 5.51 -21.41 7.51
CA HIS A 524 5.41 -22.44 6.47
C HIS A 524 5.16 -23.84 7.06
N VAL A 525 5.78 -24.17 8.20
CA VAL A 525 5.50 -25.41 8.93
C VAL A 525 4.07 -25.42 9.48
N THR A 526 3.60 -24.29 10.03
CA THR A 526 2.21 -24.14 10.49
C THR A 526 1.24 -24.38 9.36
N ALA A 527 1.48 -23.79 8.18
CA ALA A 527 0.67 -24.02 6.98
C ALA A 527 0.63 -25.50 6.57
N MET A 528 1.78 -26.19 6.58
CA MET A 528 1.85 -27.62 6.27
C MET A 528 1.05 -28.47 7.27
N VAL A 529 1.15 -28.16 8.56
CA VAL A 529 0.37 -28.84 9.61
C VAL A 529 -1.13 -28.61 9.42
N CYS A 530 -1.55 -27.37 9.13
CA CYS A 530 -2.95 -27.05 8.85
C CYS A 530 -3.47 -27.82 7.63
N CYS A 531 -2.71 -27.88 6.54
CA CYS A 531 -3.06 -28.65 5.34
C CYS A 531 -3.22 -30.15 5.64
N ALA A 532 -2.29 -30.73 6.41
CA ALA A 532 -2.38 -32.14 6.82
C ALA A 532 -3.62 -32.40 7.69
N ALA A 533 -3.97 -31.49 8.59
CA ALA A 533 -5.16 -31.61 9.44
C ALA A 533 -6.46 -31.52 8.63
N VAL A 534 -6.52 -30.61 7.65
CA VAL A 534 -7.67 -30.50 6.73
C VAL A 534 -7.84 -31.78 5.91
N ASP A 535 -6.74 -32.33 5.37
CA ASP A 535 -6.80 -33.49 4.47
C ASP A 535 -7.05 -34.83 5.18
N SER A 536 -6.68 -34.95 6.46
CA SER A 536 -6.66 -36.24 7.15
C SER A 536 -7.50 -36.35 8.42
N ALA A 537 -7.89 -35.22 9.03
CA ALA A 537 -8.57 -35.19 10.33
C ALA A 537 -9.92 -34.44 10.30
N GLY A 538 -10.42 -34.04 9.12
CA GLY A 538 -11.69 -33.32 9.00
C GLY A 538 -11.65 -31.92 9.63
N ALA A 539 -10.46 -31.33 9.76
CA ALA A 539 -10.32 -29.93 10.12
C ALA A 539 -10.76 -29.05 8.94
N ALA A 540 -11.09 -27.80 9.22
CA ALA A 540 -11.48 -26.81 8.22
C ALA A 540 -10.64 -25.53 8.34
N PRO A 541 -10.36 -24.85 7.22
CA PRO A 541 -9.85 -23.49 7.26
C PRO A 541 -10.91 -22.59 7.90
N GLY A 542 -10.46 -21.65 8.73
CA GLY A 542 -11.29 -20.64 9.34
C GLY A 542 -10.57 -19.31 9.37
N MET A 543 -11.29 -18.28 9.80
CA MET A 543 -10.75 -16.96 10.00
C MET A 543 -11.18 -16.40 11.35
N ASP A 544 -10.22 -15.73 11.97
CA ASP A 544 -10.37 -14.96 13.17
C ASP A 544 -10.07 -13.50 12.85
N TRP A 545 -10.95 -12.58 13.23
CA TRP A 545 -10.79 -11.19 12.83
C TRP A 545 -9.56 -10.50 13.43
N LEU A 546 -9.02 -11.02 14.54
CA LEU A 546 -7.87 -10.42 15.23
C LEU A 546 -6.57 -11.17 14.94
N ASP A 547 -6.66 -12.47 14.73
CA ASP A 547 -5.49 -13.34 14.53
C ASP A 547 -5.30 -13.77 13.07
N GLY A 548 -6.31 -13.57 12.21
CA GLY A 548 -6.29 -13.93 10.79
C GLY A 548 -6.62 -15.40 10.55
N PRO A 549 -5.90 -16.10 9.65
CA PRO A 549 -6.10 -17.52 9.36
C PRO A 549 -6.03 -18.42 10.62
N VAL A 550 -7.03 -19.27 10.83
CA VAL A 550 -7.08 -20.21 11.97
C VAL A 550 -7.58 -21.58 11.57
N LEU A 551 -7.10 -22.62 12.26
CA LEU A 551 -7.58 -23.99 12.08
C LEU A 551 -8.81 -24.26 12.95
N LEU A 552 -9.87 -24.76 12.33
CA LEU A 552 -11.09 -25.20 13.02
C LEU A 552 -11.14 -26.72 13.08
N VAL A 553 -11.38 -27.28 14.27
CA VAL A 553 -11.60 -28.72 14.48
C VAL A 553 -12.94 -28.89 15.18
N GLY A 554 -13.88 -29.61 14.56
CA GLY A 554 -15.24 -29.73 15.08
C GLY A 554 -15.96 -28.38 15.23
N GLY A 555 -15.62 -27.40 14.39
CA GLY A 555 -16.16 -26.04 14.45
C GLY A 555 -15.51 -25.13 15.51
N ALA A 556 -14.58 -25.63 16.32
CA ALA A 556 -13.89 -24.85 17.34
C ALA A 556 -12.46 -24.49 16.91
N ARG A 557 -12.04 -23.26 17.22
CA ARG A 557 -10.68 -22.77 16.95
C ARG A 557 -9.65 -23.50 17.80
N ARG A 558 -8.54 -23.89 17.18
CA ARG A 558 -7.33 -24.38 17.86
C ARG A 558 -6.27 -23.29 17.95
N SER A 559 -5.94 -22.87 19.18
CA SER A 559 -4.92 -21.83 19.47
C SER A 559 -3.59 -22.39 19.98
N ASP A 560 -3.53 -23.71 20.24
CA ASP A 560 -2.43 -24.39 20.90
C ASP A 560 -1.33 -24.86 19.93
N LEU A 561 -1.46 -24.62 18.62
CA LEU A 561 -0.52 -25.07 17.58
C LEU A 561 0.79 -24.28 17.58
N ALA A 562 0.73 -22.94 17.66
CA ALA A 562 1.89 -22.06 17.55
C ALA A 562 3.08 -22.43 18.48
N PRO A 563 2.89 -22.62 19.80
CA PRO A 563 4.01 -22.98 20.68
C PRO A 563 4.64 -24.34 20.34
N ARG A 564 3.90 -25.27 19.74
CA ARG A 564 4.41 -26.59 19.35
C ARG A 564 5.24 -26.53 18.08
N VAL A 565 4.85 -25.70 17.12
CA VAL A 565 5.64 -25.44 15.92
C VAL A 565 6.92 -24.70 16.27
N LEU A 566 6.88 -23.75 17.20
CA LEU A 566 8.07 -23.06 17.69
C LEU A 566 9.06 -24.04 18.34
N CYS A 567 8.60 -24.94 19.21
CA CYS A 567 9.46 -25.97 19.81
C CYS A 567 10.14 -26.87 18.76
N LEU A 568 9.46 -27.17 17.65
CA LEU A 568 10.07 -27.88 16.53
C LEU A 568 11.12 -27.04 15.79
N VAL A 569 10.81 -25.77 15.49
CA VAL A 569 11.67 -24.91 14.66
C VAL A 569 12.89 -24.39 15.43
N GLU A 570 12.74 -24.11 16.73
CA GLU A 570 13.79 -23.54 17.58
C GLU A 570 14.62 -24.62 18.28
N ASP A 571 13.97 -25.65 18.84
CA ASP A 571 14.64 -26.68 19.65
C ASP A 571 14.89 -27.98 18.86
N GLY A 572 14.38 -28.09 17.62
CA GLY A 572 14.44 -29.33 16.85
C GLY A 572 13.62 -30.47 17.48
N ASN A 573 12.72 -30.16 18.41
CA ASN A 573 11.97 -31.17 19.17
C ASN A 573 10.56 -31.38 18.58
N PRO A 574 10.30 -32.54 17.94
CA PRO A 574 9.00 -32.80 17.32
C PRO A 574 7.95 -33.32 18.32
N GLY A 575 8.35 -33.70 19.55
CA GLY A 575 7.51 -34.42 20.51
C GLY A 575 6.17 -33.74 20.79
N PRO A 576 6.16 -32.47 21.23
CA PRO A 576 4.92 -31.74 21.51
C PRO A 576 3.98 -31.66 20.30
N LEU A 577 4.53 -31.52 19.09
CA LEU A 577 3.74 -31.46 17.86
C LEU A 577 3.20 -32.84 17.47
N ARG A 578 4.00 -33.91 17.60
CA ARG A 578 3.55 -35.29 17.31
C ARG A 578 2.42 -35.73 18.22
N ASP A 579 2.51 -35.43 19.51
CA ASP A 579 1.44 -35.73 20.48
C ASP A 579 0.14 -35.03 20.08
N TRP A 580 0.23 -33.75 19.70
CA TRP A 580 -0.92 -32.99 19.23
C TRP A 580 -1.54 -33.52 17.94
N LEU A 581 -0.71 -33.94 16.97
CA LEU A 581 -1.18 -34.55 15.73
C LEU A 581 -1.91 -35.86 16.01
N ALA A 582 -1.38 -36.68 16.92
CA ALA A 582 -1.98 -37.96 17.32
C ALA A 582 -3.34 -37.76 18.01
N ASP A 583 -3.42 -36.80 18.95
CA ASP A 583 -4.66 -36.45 19.64
C ASP A 583 -5.78 -36.01 18.69
N LEU A 584 -5.41 -35.33 17.61
CA LEU A 584 -6.33 -34.87 16.58
C LEU A 584 -6.59 -35.90 15.46
N GLY A 585 -5.90 -37.04 15.48
CA GLY A 585 -5.98 -38.04 14.42
C GLY A 585 -5.40 -37.60 13.07
N VAL A 586 -4.54 -36.57 13.07
CA VAL A 586 -3.84 -36.12 11.87
C VAL A 586 -2.82 -37.18 11.45
N ARG A 587 -2.76 -37.48 10.16
CA ARG A 587 -1.89 -38.52 9.59
C ARG A 587 -0.70 -37.88 8.87
N PRO A 588 0.44 -37.60 9.55
CA PRO A 588 1.57 -36.89 8.96
C PRO A 588 2.24 -37.62 7.77
N GLU A 589 2.05 -38.94 7.70
CA GLU A 589 2.57 -39.81 6.64
C GLU A 589 1.75 -39.75 5.34
N LYS A 590 0.54 -39.20 5.38
CA LYS A 590 -0.30 -39.09 4.17
C LYS A 590 0.14 -37.90 3.32
N PRO A 591 0.11 -38.04 1.97
CA PRO A 591 0.42 -36.93 1.09
C PRO A 591 -0.64 -35.83 1.23
N VAL A 592 -0.16 -34.60 1.35
CA VAL A 592 -0.97 -33.39 1.45
C VAL A 592 -1.24 -32.83 0.06
N ARG A 593 -2.46 -32.39 -0.20
CA ARG A 593 -2.78 -31.69 -1.46
C ARG A 593 -2.16 -30.30 -1.42
N LEU A 594 -1.43 -29.90 -2.44
CA LEU A 594 -0.73 -28.61 -2.48
C LEU A 594 -1.34 -27.59 -3.48
N VAL A 595 -2.36 -28.01 -4.24
CA VAL A 595 -3.06 -27.21 -5.25
C VAL A 595 -4.55 -27.48 -5.20
#